data_AF-A0A350XZ13-F1
#
_entry.id   AF-A0A350XZ13-F1
#
_cell.length_a   1.000
_cell.length_b   1.000
_cell.length_c   1.000
_cell.angle_alpha   90.00
_cell.angle_beta   90.00
_cell.angle_gamma   90.00
#
_symmetry.space_group_name_H-M   'P 1'
#
loop_
_entity.id
_entity.type
_entity.pdbx_description
1 polymer ?
#
loop_
_entity_poly.entity_id
_entity_poly.type
_entity_poly.pdbx_seq_one_letter_code
_entity_poly.pdbx_strand_id
1 'polypeptide(L)' 'MERSELEWLATRIIRYRGKHNISQGAFAKICKVNRYTILRIENLDASPSRLTVAKIEEVLNSKE' A
#
# COMPACT_ATOMS: atom_id res chain seq x y z
N MET A 1 2.84 14.55 -0.84
CA MET A 1 1.85 13.77 -0.11
C MET A 1 1.93 14.23 1.32
N GLU A 2 0.82 14.75 1.84
CA GLU A 2 0.71 15.15 3.24
C GLU A 2 0.72 13.92 4.14
N ARG A 3 1.09 14.10 5.42
CA ARG A 3 1.14 12.99 6.39
C ARG A 3 -0.22 12.26 6.51
N SER A 4 -1.32 13.01 6.47
CA SER A 4 -2.69 12.49 6.52
C SER A 4 -3.00 11.58 5.33
N GLU A 5 -2.49 11.91 4.13
CA GLU A 5 -2.67 11.08 2.93
C GLU A 5 -1.87 9.76 3.05
N LEU A 6 -0.68 9.81 3.64
CA LEU A 6 0.15 8.63 3.88
C LEU A 6 -0.48 7.69 4.91
N GLU A 7 -1.01 8.24 6.01
CA GLU A 7 -1.74 7.49 7.06
C GLU A 7 -2.99 6.82 6.50
N TRP A 8 -3.71 7.52 5.62
CA TRP A 8 -4.86 6.98 4.92
C TRP A 8 -4.48 5.80 4.01
N LEU A 9 -3.44 5.97 3.18
CA LEU A 9 -2.95 4.90 2.30
C LEU A 9 -2.48 3.68 3.10
N ALA A 10 -1.70 3.88 4.16
CA ALA A 10 -1.24 2.81 5.04
C ALA A 10 -2.42 2.02 5.64
N THR A 11 -3.44 2.72 6.13
CA THR A 11 -4.65 2.12 6.69
C THR A 11 -5.38 1.25 5.66
N ARG A 12 -5.52 1.73 4.43
CA ARG A 12 -6.18 0.96 3.35
C ARG A 12 -5.41 -0.29 2.98
N ILE A 13 -4.08 -0.21 2.90
CA ILE A 13 -3.22 -1.37 2.65
C ILE A 13 -3.42 -2.43 3.75
N ILE A 14 -3.36 -2.03 5.03
CA ILE A 14 -3.52 -2.94 6.17
C ILE A 14 -4.90 -3.60 6.14
N ARG A 15 -5.96 -2.83 5.90
CA ARG A 15 -7.34 -3.35 5.81
C ARG A 15 -7.51 -4.33 4.66
N TYR A 16 -7.00 -4.01 3.48
CA TYR A 16 -7.05 -4.89 2.31
C TYR A 16 -6.35 -6.21 2.62
N ARG A 17 -5.13 -6.15 3.15
CA ARG A 17 -4.36 -7.33 3.51
C ARG A 17 -5.08 -8.20 4.54
N GLY A 18 -5.69 -7.59 5.56
CA GLY A 18 -6.50 -8.28 6.55
C GLY A 18 -7.72 -8.95 5.94
N LYS A 19 -8.48 -8.23 5.11
CA LYS A 19 -9.67 -8.75 4.40
C LYS A 19 -9.35 -9.95 3.52
N HIS A 20 -8.20 -9.92 2.84
CA HIS A 20 -7.78 -10.98 1.91
C HIS A 20 -6.86 -12.04 2.53
N ASN A 21 -6.54 -11.93 3.84
CA ASN A 21 -5.61 -12.81 4.55
C ASN A 21 -4.26 -13.00 3.81
N ILE A 22 -3.67 -11.90 3.34
CA ILE A 22 -2.40 -11.91 2.62
C ILE A 22 -1.28 -11.19 3.37
N SER A 23 -0.07 -11.72 3.23
CA SER A 23 1.13 -11.09 3.77
C SER A 23 1.48 -9.79 3.03
N GLN A 24 2.29 -8.96 3.67
CA GLN A 24 2.85 -7.74 3.06
C GLN A 24 3.58 -8.03 1.74
N GLY A 25 4.35 -9.12 1.71
CA GLY A 25 5.10 -9.54 0.52
C GLY A 25 4.18 -9.98 -0.61
N ALA A 26 3.09 -10.68 -0.29
CA ALA A 26 2.07 -11.03 -1.28
C ALA A 26 1.40 -9.78 -1.85
N PHE A 27 1.00 -8.83 -1.00
CA PHE A 27 0.43 -7.56 -1.45
C PHE A 27 1.38 -6.76 -2.35
N ALA A 28 2.66 -6.67 -1.98
CA ALA A 28 3.67 -5.99 -2.78
C ALA A 28 3.83 -6.62 -4.18
N LYS A 29 3.78 -7.96 -4.27
CA LYS A 29 3.80 -8.68 -5.55
C LYS A 29 2.57 -8.33 -6.41
N ILE A 30 1.38 -8.28 -5.83
CA ILE A 30 0.14 -7.89 -6.54
C ILE A 30 0.27 -6.47 -7.09
N CYS A 31 0.78 -5.54 -6.28
CA CYS A 31 1.00 -4.14 -6.68
C CYS A 31 2.19 -3.95 -7.64
N LYS A 32 3.01 -4.99 -7.90
CA LYS A 32 4.26 -4.90 -8.68
C LYS A 32 5.20 -3.79 -8.15
N VAL A 33 5.39 -3.77 -6.83
CA VAL A 33 6.29 -2.87 -6.10
C VAL A 33 7.18 -3.65 -5.13
N ASN A 34 8.25 -3.01 -4.64
CA ASN A 34 9.14 -3.63 -3.67
C ASN A 34 8.42 -3.79 -2.31
N ARG A 35 8.61 -4.94 -1.64
CA ARG A 35 8.11 -5.16 -0.27
C ARG A 35 8.57 -4.08 0.70
N TYR A 36 9.81 -3.62 0.61
CA TYR A 36 10.34 -2.54 1.44
C TYR A 36 9.57 -1.23 1.25
N THR A 37 9.05 -0.97 0.06
CA THR A 37 8.21 0.21 -0.19
C THR A 37 6.90 0.12 0.59
N ILE A 38 6.23 -1.04 0.58
CA ILE A 38 5.00 -1.24 1.38
C ILE A 38 5.31 -1.12 2.87
N LEU A 39 6.43 -1.68 3.34
CA LEU A 39 6.85 -1.56 4.74
C LEU A 39 7.05 -0.12 5.19
N ARG A 40 7.72 0.69 4.37
CA ARG A 40 7.95 2.10 4.70
C ARG A 40 6.66 2.91 4.66
N ILE A 41 5.71 2.58 3.78
CA ILE A 41 4.37 3.20 3.77
C ILE A 41 3.61 2.85 5.04
N GLU A 42 3.55 1.57 5.41
CA GLU A 42 2.84 1.11 6.61
C GLU A 42 3.41 1.69 7.91
N ASN A 43 4.73 1.90 7.96
CA ASN A 43 5.41 2.53 9.09
C ASN A 43 5.43 4.07 9.01
N LEU A 44 4.80 4.68 8.00
CA LEU A 44 4.77 6.12 7.77
C LEU A 44 6.17 6.76 7.61
N ASP A 45 7.16 5.96 7.23
CA ASP A 45 8.58 6.33 7.15
C ASP A 45 8.95 7.00 5.82
N ALA A 46 8.15 6.80 4.77
CA ALA A 46 8.46 7.36 3.46
C ALA A 46 7.24 7.71 2.61
N SER A 47 7.34 8.90 2.01
CA SER A 47 6.63 9.36 0.82
C SER A 47 6.78 8.43 -0.40
N PRO A 48 5.85 7.52 -0.80
CA PRO A 48 6.03 6.80 -2.06
C PRO A 48 5.89 7.74 -3.27
N SER A 49 6.49 7.36 -4.40
CA SER A 49 6.33 8.11 -5.65
C SER A 49 4.89 8.03 -6.17
N ARG A 50 4.46 9.02 -6.96
CA ARG A 50 3.11 9.03 -7.57
C ARG A 50 2.80 7.74 -8.35
N LEU A 51 3.78 7.19 -9.08
CA LEU A 51 3.63 5.92 -9.80
C LEU A 51 3.40 4.73 -8.84
N THR A 52 4.09 4.72 -7.70
CA THR A 52 3.91 3.69 -6.67
C THR A 52 2.51 3.77 -6.07
N VAL A 53 2.04 4.99 -5.74
CA VAL A 53 0.69 5.23 -5.22
C VAL A 53 -0.35 4.73 -6.22
N ALA A 54 -0.23 5.10 -7.50
CA ALA A 54 -1.16 4.68 -8.55
C ALA A 54 -1.29 3.15 -8.64
N LYS A 55 -0.16 2.42 -8.60
CA LYS A 55 -0.16 0.94 -8.61
C LYS A 55 -0.86 0.34 -7.39
N ILE A 56 -0.65 0.93 -6.21
CA ILE A 56 -1.28 0.47 -4.97
C ILE A 56 -2.78 0.75 -5.03
N GLU A 57 -3.17 1.97 -5.42
CA GLU A 57 -4.56 2.39 -5.59
C GLU A 57 -5.32 1.53 -6.59
N GLU A 58 -4.70 1.19 -7.73
CA GLU A 58 -5.29 0.26 -8.71
C GLU A 58 -5.69 -1.07 -8.05
N VAL A 59 -4.83 -1.64 -7.22
CA VAL A 59 -5.11 -2.90 -6.50
C VAL A 59 -6.17 -2.72 -5.42
N LEU A 60 -6.12 -1.61 -4.68
CA LEU A 60 -7.08 -1.31 -3.62
C LEU A 60 -8.49 -1.07 -4.16
N ASN A 61 -8.61 -0.48 -5.36
CA ASN A 61 -9.88 -0.16 -6.01
C ASN A 61 -10.38 -1.26 -6.97
N SER A 62 -9.52 -2.21 -7.37
CA SER A 62 -9.86 -3.29 -8.32
C SER A 62 -10.74 -4.42 -7.74
N LYS A 63 -10.93 -4.48 -6.42
CA LYS A 63 -11.60 -5.62 -5.74
C LYS A 63 -12.65 -5.22 -4.70
N GLU A 64 -13.28 -4.06 -4.87
CA GLU A 64 -14.54 -3.75 -4.20
C GLU A 64 -15.73 -4.46 -4.85
#